data_AF-A0A2E0TBS3-F1
#
_entry.id   AF-A0A2E0TBS3-F1
#
_cell.length_a   1.000
_cell.length_b   1.000
_cell.length_c   1.000
_cell.angle_alpha   90.00
_cell.angle_beta   90.00
_cell.angle_gamma   90.00
#
_symmetry.space_group_name_H-M   'P 1'
#
loop_
_entity.id
_entity.type
_entity.pdbx_description
1 polymer ?
#
loop_
_entity_poly.entity_id
_entity_poly.type
_entity_poly.pdbx_seq_one_letter_code
_entity_poly.pdbx_strand_id
1 'polypeptide(L)'
;MMPRFDPAGLYELDLAHGTVKTRGGDRVVVLSDTVLGPLVSAAAAAGDLTPVRALGEKLGEAARGSLEDAAAAGPEAVLGEARAVFGAFGWGRLGLERWGDALVATVDGAPGLDDAGLGLAALLGGLFSALAGREVSCVPASGGRFLLVDPSVAEQVWSWAEGGADVASLVGRLHRPEGA
;
A
#
# COMPACT_ATOMS: atom_id res chain seq x y z
N MET A 1 -18.11 -2.43 21.22
CA MET A 1 -18.27 -3.25 19.99
C MET A 1 -17.85 -2.34 18.85
N MET A 2 -16.67 -2.54 18.25
CA MET A 2 -16.20 -1.65 17.17
C MET A 2 -17.17 -1.71 15.99
N PRO A 3 -17.52 -0.59 15.36
CA PRO A 3 -18.22 -0.63 14.08
C PRO A 3 -17.32 -1.39 13.11
N ARG A 4 -17.87 -2.45 12.52
CA ARG A 4 -17.21 -3.27 11.52
C ARG A 4 -17.32 -2.54 10.19
N PHE A 5 -16.22 -2.41 9.46
CA PHE A 5 -16.23 -1.93 8.08
C PHE A 5 -17.36 -2.58 7.28
N ASP A 6 -18.22 -1.74 6.69
CA ASP A 6 -19.35 -2.15 5.87
C ASP A 6 -19.06 -1.88 4.38
N PRO A 7 -18.57 -2.89 3.63
CA PRO A 7 -18.26 -2.73 2.22
C PRO A 7 -19.50 -2.55 1.33
N ALA A 8 -20.71 -2.92 1.81
CA ALA A 8 -21.90 -2.96 0.97
C ALA A 8 -22.44 -1.55 0.62
N GLY A 9 -22.08 -0.53 1.40
CA GLY A 9 -22.51 0.86 1.21
C GLY A 9 -21.46 1.80 0.63
N LEU A 10 -20.33 1.28 0.12
CA LEU A 10 -19.20 2.11 -0.29
C LEU A 10 -19.44 2.85 -1.61
N TYR A 11 -20.11 2.20 -2.56
CA TYR A 11 -20.41 2.75 -3.87
C TYR A 11 -21.90 2.72 -4.18
N GLU A 12 -22.39 3.81 -4.77
CA GLU A 12 -23.70 3.90 -5.40
C GLU A 12 -23.51 3.85 -6.92
N LEU A 13 -24.09 2.82 -7.56
CA LEU A 13 -24.02 2.63 -9.01
C LEU A 13 -25.33 3.08 -9.65
N ASP A 14 -25.30 4.23 -10.30
CA ASP A 14 -26.38 4.73 -11.13
C ASP A 14 -26.08 4.41 -12.59
N LEU A 15 -26.51 3.22 -13.01
CA LEU A 15 -26.29 2.71 -14.36
C LEU A 15 -27.10 3.46 -15.41
N ALA A 16 -28.25 4.05 -15.03
CA ALA A 16 -29.09 4.81 -15.95
C ALA A 16 -28.41 6.12 -16.37
N HIS A 17 -27.66 6.73 -15.46
CA HIS A 17 -26.91 7.97 -15.72
C HIS A 17 -25.41 7.73 -15.96
N GLY A 18 -24.95 6.48 -15.93
CA GLY A 18 -23.54 6.12 -16.15
C GLY A 18 -22.60 6.71 -15.10
N THR A 19 -23.05 6.81 -13.84
CA THR A 19 -22.25 7.36 -12.74
C THR A 19 -22.06 6.36 -11.62
N VAL A 20 -20.86 6.35 -11.05
CA VAL A 20 -20.57 5.68 -9.79
C VAL A 20 -20.18 6.77 -8.80
N LYS A 21 -20.71 6.71 -7.58
CA LYS A 21 -20.40 7.66 -6.51
C LYS A 21 -19.99 6.94 -5.23
N THR A 22 -19.18 7.58 -4.40
CA THR A 22 -18.99 7.15 -3.01
C THR A 22 -20.22 7.53 -2.18
N ARG A 23 -20.36 6.96 -0.98
CA ARG A 23 -21.38 7.40 -0.01
C ARG A 23 -21.29 8.89 0.34
N GLY A 24 -20.10 9.49 0.24
CA GLY A 24 -19.85 10.91 0.43
C GLY A 24 -20.25 11.78 -0.77
N GLY A 25 -20.66 11.17 -1.89
CA GLY A 25 -21.07 11.87 -3.11
C GLY A 25 -19.95 12.09 -4.13
N ASP A 26 -18.72 11.67 -3.85
CA ASP A 26 -17.59 11.81 -4.77
C ASP A 26 -17.77 10.93 -5.99
N ARG A 27 -17.44 11.44 -7.18
CA ARG A 27 -17.49 10.66 -8.41
C ARG A 27 -16.38 9.62 -8.45
N VAL A 28 -16.72 8.40 -8.83
CA VAL A 28 -15.81 7.25 -8.95
C VAL A 28 -15.70 6.84 -10.41
N VAL A 29 -14.49 6.48 -10.81
CA VAL A 29 -14.21 5.87 -12.12
C VAL A 29 -13.68 4.46 -11.85
N VAL A 30 -14.37 3.46 -12.43
CA VAL A 30 -13.96 2.06 -12.34
C VAL A 30 -13.13 1.74 -13.58
N LEU A 31 -11.86 1.36 -13.37
CA LEU A 31 -10.93 1.01 -14.43
C LEU A 31 -10.57 -0.48 -14.31
N SER A 32 -10.41 -1.15 -15.45
CA SER A 32 -9.77 -2.47 -15.46
C SER A 32 -8.28 -2.33 -15.20
N ASP A 33 -7.67 -3.38 -14.65
CA ASP A 33 -6.23 -3.47 -14.47
C ASP A 33 -5.46 -3.32 -15.80
N THR A 34 -6.02 -3.78 -16.91
CA THR A 34 -5.45 -3.60 -18.26
C THR A 34 -5.39 -2.15 -18.73
N VAL A 35 -6.19 -1.26 -18.15
CA VAL A 35 -6.14 0.19 -18.40
C VAL A 35 -5.22 0.88 -17.40
N LEU A 36 -5.22 0.43 -16.14
CA LEU A 36 -4.40 1.00 -15.07
C LEU A 36 -2.91 0.64 -15.21
N GLY A 37 -2.59 -0.60 -15.54
CA GLY A 37 -1.23 -1.13 -15.65
C GLY A 37 -0.34 -0.29 -16.57
N PRO A 38 -0.74 0.02 -17.81
CA PRO A 38 0.04 0.89 -18.70
C PRO A 38 0.32 2.29 -18.14
N LEU A 39 -0.61 2.88 -17.36
CA LEU A 39 -0.41 4.19 -16.75
C LEU A 39 0.67 4.12 -15.66
N VAL A 40 0.63 3.08 -14.83
CA VAL A 40 1.63 2.86 -13.77
C VAL A 40 2.98 2.48 -14.36
N SER A 41 3.00 1.58 -15.36
CA SER A 41 4.21 1.20 -16.10
C SER A 41 4.88 2.41 -16.75
N ALA A 42 4.12 3.33 -17.35
CA ALA A 42 4.67 4.55 -17.93
C ALA A 42 5.30 5.47 -16.87
N ALA A 43 4.68 5.61 -15.70
CA ALA A 43 5.20 6.36 -14.57
C ALA A 43 6.51 5.74 -14.03
N ALA A 44 6.53 4.41 -13.87
CA ALA A 44 7.72 3.67 -13.47
C ALA A 44 8.88 3.83 -14.47
N ALA A 45 8.61 3.71 -15.77
CA ALA A 45 9.61 3.87 -16.82
C ALA A 45 10.18 5.30 -16.90
N ALA A 46 9.37 6.30 -16.55
CA ALA A 46 9.81 7.69 -16.43
C ALA A 46 10.61 7.97 -15.13
N GLY A 47 10.66 7.01 -14.21
CA GLY A 47 11.30 7.15 -12.90
C GLY A 47 10.51 8.01 -11.92
N ASP A 48 9.24 8.32 -12.21
CA ASP A 48 8.39 9.15 -11.35
C ASP A 48 7.16 8.37 -10.89
N LEU A 49 7.29 7.74 -9.73
CA LEU A 49 6.20 7.02 -9.05
C LEU A 49 5.43 7.91 -8.06
N THR A 50 5.70 9.22 -8.03
CA THR A 50 5.00 10.16 -7.14
C THR A 50 3.47 10.09 -7.29
N PRO A 51 2.89 10.00 -8.51
CA PRO A 51 1.44 9.87 -8.65
C PRO A 51 0.88 8.58 -8.04
N VAL A 52 1.62 7.47 -8.13
CA VAL A 52 1.22 6.17 -7.58
C VAL A 52 1.33 6.19 -6.05
N ARG A 53 2.36 6.85 -5.52
CA ARG A 53 2.50 7.10 -4.08
C ARG A 53 1.34 7.95 -3.55
N ALA A 54 1.00 9.05 -4.23
CA ALA A 54 -0.11 9.92 -3.84
C ALA A 54 -1.45 9.15 -3.83
N LEU A 55 -1.66 8.21 -4.76
CA LEU A 55 -2.82 7.32 -4.74
C LEU A 55 -2.84 6.46 -3.46
N GLY A 56 -1.69 5.92 -3.06
CA GLY A 56 -1.54 5.19 -1.81
C GLY A 56 -1.87 6.05 -0.58
N GLU A 57 -1.39 7.28 -0.54
CA GLU A 57 -1.69 8.24 0.53
C GLU A 57 -3.20 8.47 0.67
N LYS A 58 -3.93 8.60 -0.45
CA LYS A 58 -5.40 8.71 -0.42
C LYS A 58 -6.10 7.48 0.13
N LEU A 59 -5.58 6.28 -0.12
CA LEU A 59 -6.11 5.07 0.52
C LEU A 59 -5.85 5.07 2.03
N GLY A 60 -4.68 5.54 2.46
CA GLY A 60 -4.35 5.65 3.89
C GLY A 60 -5.16 6.72 4.61
N GLU A 61 -5.41 7.87 3.97
CA GLU A 61 -6.33 8.89 4.46
C GLU A 61 -7.75 8.34 4.61
N ALA A 62 -8.25 7.58 3.63
CA ALA A 62 -9.57 6.95 3.70
C ALA A 62 -9.68 5.92 4.84
N ALA A 63 -8.63 5.09 5.02
CA ALA A 63 -8.56 4.14 6.14
C ALA A 63 -8.54 4.87 7.49
N ARG A 64 -7.78 5.96 7.63
CA ARG A 64 -7.76 6.79 8.85
C ARG A 64 -9.09 7.47 9.12
N GLY A 65 -9.73 8.02 8.08
CA GLY A 65 -11.02 8.70 8.19
C GLY A 65 -12.17 7.78 8.56
N SER A 66 -11.98 6.46 8.44
CA SER A 66 -12.94 5.44 8.87
C SER A 66 -12.88 5.16 10.38
N LEU A 67 -11.83 5.64 11.06
CA LEU A 67 -11.66 5.52 12.52
C LEU A 67 -12.18 6.79 13.22
N GLU A 68 -12.88 6.63 14.35
CA GLU A 68 -13.32 7.76 15.18
C GLU A 68 -12.13 8.57 15.72
N ASP A 69 -11.10 7.87 16.20
CA ASP A 69 -9.81 8.45 16.57
C ASP A 69 -8.68 7.49 16.17
N ALA A 70 -8.03 7.79 15.05
CA ALA A 70 -6.93 6.99 14.53
C ALA A 70 -5.69 6.98 15.44
N ALA A 71 -5.48 8.01 16.26
CA ALA A 71 -4.33 8.10 17.16
C ALA A 71 -4.53 7.29 18.45
N ALA A 72 -5.79 7.16 18.90
CA ALA A 72 -6.16 6.31 20.03
C ALA A 72 -6.42 4.85 19.63
N ALA A 73 -6.60 4.56 18.33
CA ALA A 73 -6.82 3.22 17.81
C ALA A 73 -5.58 2.32 17.97
N GLY A 74 -5.80 1.07 18.37
CA GLY A 74 -4.73 0.06 18.38
C GLY A 74 -4.25 -0.31 16.97
N PRO A 75 -3.01 -0.83 16.81
CA PRO A 75 -2.45 -1.21 15.51
C PRO A 75 -3.34 -2.16 14.71
N GLU A 76 -4.01 -3.11 15.37
CA GLU A 76 -4.91 -4.08 14.75
C GLU A 76 -6.16 -3.41 14.15
N ALA A 77 -6.68 -2.37 14.80
CA ALA A 77 -7.81 -1.59 14.29
C ALA A 77 -7.41 -0.81 13.04
N VAL A 78 -6.26 -0.13 13.10
CA VAL A 78 -5.71 0.62 11.95
C VAL A 78 -5.45 -0.30 10.76
N LEU A 79 -4.85 -1.47 11.01
CA LEU A 79 -4.63 -2.47 9.96
C LEU A 79 -5.93 -3.08 9.44
N GLY A 80 -6.94 -3.25 10.30
CA GLY A 80 -8.27 -3.68 9.90
C GLY A 80 -8.87 -2.76 8.84
N GLU A 81 -8.87 -1.45 9.10
CA GLU A 81 -9.38 -0.45 8.16
C GLU A 81 -8.53 -0.33 6.90
N ALA A 82 -7.19 -0.39 7.03
CA ALA A 82 -6.30 -0.39 5.87
C ALA A 82 -6.59 -1.56 4.92
N ARG A 83 -6.76 -2.78 5.46
CA ARG A 83 -7.10 -3.97 4.68
C ARG A 83 -8.46 -3.85 4.01
N ALA A 84 -9.44 -3.33 4.74
CA ALA A 84 -10.79 -3.10 4.27
C ALA A 84 -10.81 -2.13 3.08
N VAL A 85 -10.21 -0.95 3.23
CA VAL A 85 -10.12 0.06 2.16
C VAL A 85 -9.32 -0.48 0.98
N PHE A 86 -8.14 -1.07 1.22
CA PHE A 86 -7.30 -1.61 0.15
C PHE A 86 -8.03 -2.65 -0.70
N GLY A 87 -8.75 -3.58 -0.05
CA GLY A 87 -9.57 -4.58 -0.73
C GLY A 87 -10.80 -4.02 -1.44
N ALA A 88 -11.49 -3.06 -0.82
CA ALA A 88 -12.67 -2.42 -1.43
C ALA A 88 -12.34 -1.65 -2.71
N PHE A 89 -11.14 -1.08 -2.80
CA PHE A 89 -10.63 -0.40 -3.99
C PHE A 89 -10.02 -1.36 -5.03
N GLY A 90 -10.07 -2.68 -4.81
CA GLY A 90 -9.67 -3.68 -5.80
C GLY A 90 -8.17 -3.93 -5.89
N TRP A 91 -7.37 -3.50 -4.92
CA TRP A 91 -5.91 -3.70 -4.93
C TRP A 91 -5.46 -5.09 -4.45
N GLY A 92 -6.41 -5.94 -4.05
CA GLY A 92 -6.16 -7.27 -3.51
C GLY A 92 -6.32 -7.33 -2.00
N ARG A 93 -5.71 -8.34 -1.37
CA ARG A 93 -5.77 -8.53 0.09
C ARG A 93 -4.43 -8.14 0.72
N LEU A 94 -4.46 -7.07 1.51
CA LEU A 94 -3.31 -6.61 2.26
C LEU A 94 -3.05 -7.49 3.49
N GLY A 95 -1.81 -7.94 3.65
CA GLY A 95 -1.30 -8.59 4.86
C GLY A 95 -0.14 -7.80 5.44
N LEU A 96 0.15 -8.06 6.71
CA LEU A 96 1.33 -7.51 7.39
C LEU A 96 1.93 -8.61 8.26
N GLU A 97 3.22 -8.88 8.05
CA GLU A 97 4.04 -9.80 8.81
C GLU A 97 5.01 -9.01 9.68
N ARG A 98 5.26 -9.50 10.90
CA ARG A 98 6.28 -8.94 11.80
C ARG A 98 7.50 -9.85 11.80
N TRP A 99 8.64 -9.29 11.47
CA TRP A 99 9.94 -9.95 11.42
C TRP A 99 10.89 -9.29 12.42
N GLY A 100 10.75 -9.63 13.71
CA GLY A 100 11.41 -8.90 14.78
C GLY A 100 10.90 -7.46 14.89
N ASP A 101 11.77 -6.49 14.61
CA ASP A 101 11.44 -5.06 14.56
C ASP A 101 11.05 -4.57 13.15
N ALA A 102 11.22 -5.43 12.14
CA ALA A 102 10.84 -5.11 10.77
C ALA A 102 9.37 -5.45 10.50
N LEU A 103 8.74 -4.63 9.66
CA LEU A 103 7.40 -4.86 9.13
C LEU A 103 7.49 -5.19 7.65
N VAL A 104 6.76 -6.23 7.24
CA VAL A 104 6.71 -6.69 5.86
C VAL A 104 5.26 -6.75 5.42
N ALA A 105 4.89 -6.01 4.39
CA ALA A 105 3.58 -6.10 3.77
C ALA A 105 3.55 -7.24 2.75
N THR A 106 2.39 -7.87 2.62
CA THR A 106 2.07 -8.85 1.58
C THR A 106 0.82 -8.42 0.86
N VAL A 107 0.72 -8.72 -0.44
CA VAL A 107 -0.51 -8.46 -1.19
C VAL A 107 -0.89 -9.68 -2.01
N ASP A 108 -2.02 -10.30 -1.67
CA ASP A 108 -2.56 -11.39 -2.47
C ASP A 108 -3.54 -10.86 -3.52
N GLY A 109 -3.39 -11.28 -4.77
CA GLY A 109 -4.28 -10.89 -5.86
C GLY A 109 -4.14 -9.42 -6.25
N ALA A 110 -2.94 -8.85 -6.10
CA ALA A 110 -2.64 -7.51 -6.60
C ALA A 110 -2.77 -7.44 -8.14
N PRO A 111 -3.17 -6.29 -8.70
CA PRO A 111 -3.10 -6.07 -10.14
C PRO A 111 -1.63 -6.10 -10.62
N GLY A 112 -1.41 -6.63 -11.83
CA GLY A 112 -0.09 -6.58 -12.47
C GLY A 112 0.20 -5.17 -13.00
N LEU A 113 0.88 -4.35 -12.20
CA LEU A 113 1.16 -2.94 -12.55
C LEU A 113 2.47 -2.76 -13.32
N ASP A 114 3.50 -3.51 -12.92
CA ASP A 114 4.85 -3.52 -13.49
C ASP A 114 5.59 -4.80 -13.04
N ASP A 115 6.65 -5.17 -13.76
CA ASP A 115 7.39 -6.42 -13.52
C ASP A 115 8.27 -6.36 -12.26
N ALA A 116 8.73 -5.18 -11.87
CA ALA A 116 9.65 -5.00 -10.74
C ALA A 116 8.92 -4.85 -9.39
N GLY A 117 7.59 -4.73 -9.40
CA GLY A 117 6.76 -4.46 -8.23
C GLY A 117 6.92 -3.04 -7.67
N LEU A 118 7.55 -2.13 -8.41
CA LEU A 118 7.86 -0.77 -7.95
C LEU A 118 6.60 0.08 -7.80
N GLY A 119 5.63 -0.06 -8.69
CA GLY A 119 4.34 0.62 -8.61
C GLY A 119 3.56 0.20 -7.37
N LEU A 120 3.52 -1.10 -7.07
CA LEU A 120 2.86 -1.59 -5.86
C LEU A 120 3.63 -1.17 -4.59
N ALA A 121 4.96 -1.17 -4.62
CA ALA A 121 5.78 -0.61 -3.56
C ALA A 121 5.51 0.89 -3.33
N ALA A 122 5.42 1.70 -4.38
CA ALA A 122 5.09 3.12 -4.26
C ALA A 122 3.70 3.34 -3.64
N LEU A 123 2.70 2.58 -4.09
CA LEU A 123 1.35 2.59 -3.54
C LEU A 123 1.35 2.24 -2.04
N LEU A 124 2.01 1.15 -1.65
CA LEU A 124 2.13 0.74 -0.25
C LEU A 124 2.89 1.78 0.58
N GLY A 125 3.95 2.38 0.03
CA GLY A 125 4.72 3.44 0.68
C GLY A 125 3.83 4.64 1.02
N GLY A 126 3.00 5.09 0.08
CA GLY A 126 2.03 6.17 0.32
C GLY A 126 0.99 5.79 1.38
N LEU A 127 0.41 4.59 1.26
CA LEU A 127 -0.57 4.05 2.20
C LEU A 127 -0.02 4.05 3.62
N PHE A 128 1.13 3.41 3.84
CA PHE A 128 1.72 3.31 5.18
C PHE A 128 2.27 4.63 5.69
N SER A 129 2.68 5.56 4.82
CA SER A 129 3.08 6.90 5.25
C SER A 129 1.89 7.67 5.83
N ALA A 130 0.75 7.64 5.14
CA ALA A 130 -0.48 8.24 5.62
C ALA A 130 -0.94 7.59 6.93
N LEU A 131 -0.90 6.27 7.06
CA LEU A 131 -1.24 5.55 8.31
C LEU A 131 -0.30 5.90 9.47
N ALA A 132 1.01 5.90 9.23
CA ALA A 132 2.02 6.11 10.27
C ALA A 132 2.18 7.59 10.66
N GLY A 133 1.71 8.53 9.83
CA GLY A 133 1.91 9.97 10.04
C GLY A 133 3.36 10.41 9.87
N ARG A 134 4.19 9.58 9.22
CA ARG A 134 5.60 9.85 8.89
C ARG A 134 5.91 9.18 7.56
N GLU A 135 6.99 9.59 6.89
CA GLU A 135 7.37 8.96 5.64
C GLU A 135 7.80 7.51 5.83
N VAL A 136 7.28 6.65 4.96
CA VAL A 136 7.59 5.23 4.82
C VAL A 136 7.88 4.95 3.36
N SER A 137 8.96 4.23 3.10
CA SER A 137 9.26 3.63 1.82
C SER A 137 8.98 2.13 1.89
N CYS A 138 8.46 1.55 0.81
CA CYS A 138 8.32 0.11 0.68
C CYS A 138 9.29 -0.38 -0.39
N VAL A 139 9.99 -1.47 -0.12
CA VAL A 139 10.95 -2.06 -1.06
C VAL A 139 10.45 -3.46 -1.45
N PRO A 140 10.24 -3.75 -2.75
CA PRO A 140 9.89 -5.10 -3.17
C PRO A 140 10.95 -6.12 -2.78
N ALA A 141 10.51 -7.28 -2.34
CA ALA A 141 11.34 -8.40 -1.93
C ALA A 141 10.78 -9.73 -2.48
N SER A 142 11.55 -10.80 -2.33
CA SER A 142 11.20 -12.13 -2.85
C SER A 142 9.83 -12.61 -2.35
N GLY A 143 9.05 -13.22 -3.26
CA GLY A 143 7.78 -13.88 -2.92
C GLY A 143 6.61 -12.93 -2.67
N GLY A 144 6.55 -11.80 -3.37
CA GLY A 144 5.43 -10.85 -3.26
C GLY A 144 5.38 -10.08 -1.93
N ARG A 145 6.55 -9.95 -1.29
CA ARG A 145 6.73 -9.24 -0.02
C ARG A 145 7.26 -7.83 -0.26
N PHE A 146 6.91 -6.93 0.63
CA PHE A 146 7.34 -5.53 0.57
C PHE A 146 7.85 -5.12 1.95
N LEU A 147 9.13 -4.82 2.06
CA LEU A 147 9.73 -4.41 3.33
C LEU A 147 9.45 -2.92 3.57
N LEU A 148 8.89 -2.60 4.74
CA LEU A 148 8.65 -1.21 5.15
C LEU A 148 9.92 -0.68 5.80
N VAL A 149 10.45 0.42 5.26
CA VAL A 149 11.72 1.02 5.69
C VAL A 149 11.61 2.54 5.79
N ASP A 150 12.56 3.14 6.49
CA ASP A 150 12.78 4.57 6.43
C ASP A 150 13.28 4.97 5.03
N PRO A 151 12.82 6.11 4.45
CA PRO A 151 13.28 6.54 3.13
C PRO A 151 14.80 6.65 2.99
N SER A 152 15.52 6.99 4.05
CA SER A 152 16.98 7.15 4.04
C SER A 152 17.76 5.87 3.70
N VAL A 153 17.17 4.70 3.90
CA VAL A 153 17.81 3.40 3.63
C VAL A 153 17.17 2.66 2.45
N ALA A 154 16.15 3.23 1.81
CA ALA A 154 15.35 2.54 0.79
C ALA A 154 16.17 2.11 -0.43
N GLU A 155 17.03 2.99 -0.96
CA GLU A 155 17.89 2.66 -2.11
C GLU A 155 18.90 1.55 -1.79
N GLN A 156 19.46 1.58 -0.58
CA GLN A 156 20.41 0.56 -0.13
C GLN A 156 19.73 -0.82 -0.01
N VAL A 157 18.55 -0.86 0.59
CA VAL A 157 17.75 -2.09 0.72
C VAL A 157 17.32 -2.61 -0.66
N TRP A 158 16.94 -1.70 -1.56
CA TRP A 158 16.61 -2.05 -2.94
C TRP A 158 17.78 -2.70 -3.67
N SER A 159 18.98 -2.12 -3.57
CA SER A 159 20.19 -2.71 -4.15
C SER A 159 20.47 -4.12 -3.63
N TRP A 160 20.22 -4.39 -2.34
CA TRP A 160 20.35 -5.74 -1.80
C TRP A 160 19.28 -6.71 -2.34
N ALA A 161 18.04 -6.24 -2.49
CA ALA A 161 16.94 -7.04 -3.03
C ALA A 161 17.17 -7.40 -4.50
N GLU A 162 17.61 -6.44 -5.32
CA GLU A 162 18.03 -6.69 -6.71
C GLU A 162 19.22 -7.65 -6.80
N GLY A 163 20.10 -7.62 -5.79
CA GLY A 163 21.18 -8.60 -5.62
C GLY A 163 20.72 -10.01 -5.22
N GLY A 164 19.40 -10.25 -5.11
CA GLY A 164 18.81 -11.54 -4.78
C GLY A 164 18.70 -11.84 -3.28
N ALA A 165 18.86 -10.84 -2.40
CA ALA A 165 18.66 -11.04 -0.97
C ALA A 165 17.17 -11.33 -0.67
N ASP A 166 16.92 -12.39 0.11
CA ASP A 166 15.58 -12.68 0.62
C ASP A 166 15.22 -11.79 1.82
N VAL A 167 13.96 -11.84 2.25
CA VAL A 167 13.46 -11.01 3.36
C VAL A 167 14.25 -11.23 4.65
N ALA A 168 14.59 -12.48 4.98
CA ALA A 168 15.37 -12.77 6.17
C ALA A 168 16.77 -12.12 6.12
N SER A 169 17.43 -12.17 4.96
CA SER A 169 18.73 -11.54 4.73
C SER A 169 18.65 -10.01 4.78
N LEU A 170 17.61 -9.41 4.19
CA LEU A 170 17.38 -7.96 4.22
C LEU A 170 17.20 -7.47 5.66
N VAL A 171 16.32 -8.12 6.44
CA VAL A 171 16.08 -7.79 7.85
C VAL A 171 17.35 -7.97 8.68
N GLY A 172 18.10 -9.06 8.46
CA GLY A 172 19.36 -9.31 9.15
C GLY A 172 20.43 -8.25 8.87
N ARG A 173 20.48 -7.69 7.65
CA ARG A 173 21.39 -6.59 7.30
C ARG A 173 21.00 -5.27 7.96
N LEU A 174 19.71 -4.95 8.01
CA LEU A 174 19.19 -3.75 8.67
C LEU A 174 19.39 -3.76 10.19
N HIS A 175 19.39 -4.94 10.81
CA HIS A 175 19.60 -5.08 12.25
C HIS A 175 21.07 -4.98 12.66
N ARG A 176 22.01 -4.99 11.70
CA ARG A 176 23.43 -4.86 12.00
C ARG A 176 23.71 -3.38 12.28
N PRO A 177 24.14 -2.99 13.50
CA PRO A 177 24.52 -1.61 13.76
C PRO A 177 25.68 -1.24 12.83
N GLU A 178 25.61 -0.06 12.22
CA GLU A 178 26.77 0.56 11.57
C GLU A 178 27.89 0.70 12.61
N GLY A 179 28.95 -0.10 12.46
CA GLY A 179 30.15 -0.03 13.29
C GLY A 179 30.22 -1.10 14.40
N ALA A 180 30.66 -2.30 14.02
CA ALA A 180 31.42 -3.21 14.87
C ALA A 180 32.64 -3.72 14.09
#